data_AF-A0A3C1D2X6-F1
#
_entry.id   AF-A0A3C1D2X6-F1
#
_cell.length_a   1.000
_cell.length_b   1.000
_cell.length_c   1.000
_cell.angle_alpha   90.00
_cell.angle_beta   90.00
_cell.angle_gamma   90.00
#
_symmetry.space_group_name_H-M   'P 1'
#
loop_
_entity.id
_entity.type
_entity.pdbx_description
1 polymer ?
#
loop_
_entity_poly.entity_id
_entity_poly.type
_entity_poly.pdbx_seq_one_letter_code
_entity_poly.pdbx_strand_id
1 'polypeptide(L)'
;AIPGAIAVLGFGFALWTDAALVADTPPVLQIGAWTLYSGALEIGLATGLRLAAILALSLIPGLSTTGPDLVRACVQQLRVPYRIGYTALAAFRFVPRFGHELEIIRQAHRVRGAHRGRGPIASLRRWASYLVPLLAGAIRHAERVALAMDSRAFGAYPDRTERHLVPFRARDVVFIAAFWLASAALFALFFPW
;
A
#
# COMPACT_ATOMS: atom_id res chain seq x y z
N ALA A 1 3.09 13.09 17.93
CA ALA A 1 1.98 13.02 16.94
C ALA A 1 1.21 11.70 17.06
N ILE A 2 1.86 10.54 16.87
CA ILE A 2 1.21 9.22 16.90
C ILE A 2 0.44 8.90 18.20
N PRO A 3 0.99 9.08 19.42
CA PRO A 3 0.25 8.79 20.65
C PRO A 3 -0.99 9.69 20.84
N GLY A 4 -0.92 10.95 20.40
CA GLY A 4 -2.07 11.86 20.42
C GLY A 4 -3.18 11.43 19.45
N ALA A 5 -2.82 10.94 18.26
CA ALA A 5 -3.80 10.42 17.30
C ALA A 5 -4.50 9.15 17.82
N ILE A 6 -3.78 8.27 18.50
CA ILE A 6 -4.35 7.07 19.14
C ILE A 6 -5.33 7.46 20.24
N ALA A 7 -4.99 8.44 21.08
CA ALA A 7 -5.88 8.92 22.13
C ALA A 7 -7.15 9.57 21.55
N VAL A 8 -7.03 10.39 20.50
CA VAL A 8 -8.18 11.03 19.83
C VAL A 8 -9.08 10.00 19.16
N LEU A 9 -8.52 9.03 18.43
CA LEU A 9 -9.30 7.96 17.81
C LEU A 9 -9.95 7.07 18.87
N GLY A 10 -9.20 6.68 19.90
CA GLY A 10 -9.71 5.84 20.98
C GLY A 10 -10.85 6.50 21.75
N PHE A 11 -10.73 7.79 22.05
CA PHE A 11 -11.80 8.56 22.69
C PHE A 11 -13.00 8.78 21.74
N GLY A 12 -12.75 9.00 20.44
CA GLY A 12 -13.80 9.09 19.43
C GLY A 12 -14.60 7.80 19.30
N PHE A 13 -13.93 6.64 19.29
CA PHE A 13 -14.62 5.35 19.30
C PHE A 13 -15.33 5.06 20.62
N ALA A 14 -14.75 5.46 21.76
CA ALA A 14 -15.39 5.34 23.08
C ALA A 14 -16.74 6.07 23.15
N LEU A 15 -16.83 7.25 22.53
CA LEU A 15 -18.08 8.03 22.43
C LEU A 15 -19.12 7.42 21.48
N TRP A 16 -18.69 6.58 20.54
CA TRP A 16 -19.57 5.96 19.55
C TRP A 16 -19.99 4.52 19.92
N THR A 17 -19.39 3.95 20.97
CA THR A 17 -19.79 2.65 21.52
C THR A 17 -21.21 2.71 22.05
N ASP A 18 -22.04 1.73 21.68
CA ASP A 18 -23.41 1.63 22.16
C ASP A 18 -23.42 1.42 23.68
N ALA A 19 -24.07 2.33 24.39
CA ALA A 19 -24.18 2.30 25.84
C ALA A 19 -24.90 1.02 26.35
N ALA A 20 -25.76 0.42 25.52
CA ALA A 20 -26.46 -0.83 25.86
C ALA A 20 -25.53 -2.04 25.99
N LEU A 21 -24.37 -2.04 25.30
CA LEU A 21 -23.37 -3.12 25.38
C LEU A 21 -22.49 -3.05 26.64
N VAL A 22 -22.51 -1.91 27.35
CA VAL A 22 -21.53 -1.59 28.40
C VAL A 22 -22.19 -1.09 29.70
N ALA A 23 -23.51 -1.20 29.77
CA ALA A 23 -24.34 -0.72 30.87
C ALA A 23 -24.03 -1.36 32.24
N ASP A 24 -23.39 -2.53 32.24
CA ASP A 24 -22.98 -3.27 33.46
C ASP A 24 -21.72 -2.71 34.13
N THR A 25 -21.00 -1.77 33.49
CA THR A 25 -19.74 -1.22 34.02
C THR A 25 -19.96 0.10 34.78
N PRO A 26 -19.04 0.54 35.67
CA PRO A 26 -19.23 1.79 36.40
C PRO A 26 -19.20 3.01 35.46
N PRO A 27 -20.13 3.98 35.62
CA PRO A 27 -20.15 5.21 34.84
C PRO A 27 -19.03 6.14 35.31
N VAL A 28 -18.22 6.62 34.36
CA VAL A 28 -17.09 7.53 34.59
C VAL A 28 -17.51 8.99 34.46
N LEU A 29 -18.41 9.29 33.52
CA LEU A 29 -18.90 10.65 33.29
C LEU A 29 -20.40 10.59 32.98
N GLN A 30 -21.23 11.30 33.74
CA GLN A 30 -22.64 11.48 33.41
C GLN A 30 -22.88 12.94 33.02
N ILE A 31 -23.38 13.15 31.81
CA ILE A 31 -23.84 14.46 31.32
C ILE A 31 -25.28 14.29 30.86
N GLY A 32 -26.24 14.63 31.74
CA GLY A 32 -27.67 14.49 31.44
C GLY A 32 -28.09 13.05 31.18
N ALA A 33 -28.75 12.79 30.05
CA ALA A 33 -29.16 11.43 29.63
C ALA A 33 -28.02 10.58 29.06
N TRP A 34 -26.82 11.17 28.87
CA TRP A 34 -25.65 10.48 28.35
C TRP A 34 -24.73 10.05 29.49
N THR A 35 -24.36 8.78 29.51
CA THR A 35 -23.45 8.21 30.50
C THR A 35 -22.29 7.53 29.78
N LEU A 36 -21.07 7.96 30.08
CA LEU A 36 -19.85 7.36 29.56
C LEU A 36 -19.41 6.28 30.55
N TYR A 37 -19.54 5.04 30.11
CA TYR A 37 -19.14 3.88 30.87
C TYR A 37 -17.63 3.61 30.78
N SER A 38 -17.03 3.09 31.85
CA SER A 38 -15.61 2.72 31.86
C SER A 38 -15.27 1.69 30.78
N GLY A 39 -16.14 0.72 30.53
CA GLY A 39 -15.92 -0.26 29.46
C GLY A 39 -15.95 0.38 28.05
N ALA A 40 -16.67 1.49 27.86
CA ALA A 40 -16.69 2.19 26.58
C ALA A 40 -15.31 2.82 26.28
N LEU A 41 -14.61 3.30 27.32
CA LEU A 41 -13.24 3.81 27.20
C LEU A 41 -12.25 2.68 26.87
N GLU A 42 -12.39 1.52 27.49
CA GLU A 42 -11.53 0.35 27.20
C GLU A 42 -11.72 -0.14 25.76
N ILE A 43 -12.96 -0.31 25.31
CA ILE A 43 -13.28 -0.72 23.93
C ILE A 43 -12.78 0.32 22.93
N GLY A 44 -12.99 1.61 23.22
CA GLY A 44 -12.51 2.71 22.40
C GLY A 44 -10.99 2.71 22.27
N LEU A 45 -10.26 2.65 23.38
CA LEU A 45 -8.80 2.58 23.39
C LEU A 45 -8.26 1.32 22.71
N ALA A 46 -8.85 0.15 22.95
CA ALA A 46 -8.48 -1.10 22.28
C ALA A 46 -8.65 -1.01 20.77
N THR A 47 -9.75 -0.40 20.30
CA THR A 47 -10.02 -0.19 18.88
C THR A 47 -9.07 0.84 18.25
N GLY A 48 -8.80 1.94 18.96
CA GLY A 48 -7.83 2.95 18.53
C GLY A 48 -6.41 2.37 18.39
N LEU A 49 -5.97 1.58 19.36
CA LEU A 49 -4.67 0.90 19.32
C LEU A 49 -4.60 -0.14 18.20
N ARG A 50 -5.69 -0.89 17.98
CA ARG A 50 -5.80 -1.85 16.87
C ARG A 50 -5.63 -1.18 15.50
N LEU A 51 -6.31 -0.06 15.27
CA LEU A 51 -6.17 0.68 14.01
C LEU A 51 -4.76 1.22 13.83
N ALA A 52 -4.15 1.74 14.90
CA ALA A 52 -2.76 2.20 14.86
C ALA A 52 -1.78 1.07 14.55
N ALA A 53 -1.98 -0.12 15.12
CA ALA A 53 -1.18 -1.30 14.84
C ALA A 53 -1.31 -1.74 13.36
N ILE A 54 -2.53 -1.77 12.81
CA ILE A 54 -2.77 -2.11 11.39
C ILE A 54 -2.08 -1.09 10.47
N LEU A 55 -2.21 0.22 10.77
CA LEU A 55 -1.56 1.27 9.99
C LEU A 55 -0.04 1.16 10.06
N ALA A 56 0.54 0.91 11.24
CA ALA A 56 1.97 0.71 11.40
C ALA A 56 2.45 -0.49 10.58
N LEU A 57 1.76 -1.63 10.67
CA LEU A 57 2.11 -2.86 9.94
C LEU A 57 2.03 -2.66 8.42
N SER A 58 1.08 -1.87 7.94
CA SER A 58 0.94 -1.55 6.51
C SER A 58 2.01 -0.58 6.00
N LEU A 59 2.41 0.40 6.82
CA LEU A 59 3.33 1.46 6.42
C LEU A 59 4.81 1.03 6.46
N ILE A 60 5.20 0.17 7.41
CA ILE A 60 6.59 -0.26 7.59
C ILE A 60 7.19 -0.87 6.30
N PRO A 61 6.54 -1.81 5.59
CA PRO A 61 7.05 -2.34 4.31
C PRO A 61 7.21 -1.25 3.24
N GLY A 62 6.26 -0.31 3.18
CA GLY A 62 6.25 0.77 2.18
C GLY A 62 7.37 1.80 2.37
N LEU A 63 7.81 2.03 3.61
CA LEU A 63 8.92 2.94 3.92
C LEU A 63 10.30 2.27 3.89
N SER A 64 10.36 0.98 4.19
CA SER A 64 11.62 0.23 4.28
C SER A 64 12.07 -0.41 2.97
N THR A 65 11.15 -0.63 2.03
CA THR A 65 11.40 -1.42 0.81
C THR A 65 10.98 -0.66 -0.44
N THR A 66 11.77 -0.79 -1.52
CA THR A 66 11.40 -0.23 -2.83
C THR A 66 10.62 -1.25 -3.67
N GLY A 67 9.71 -0.78 -4.53
CA GLY A 67 8.95 -1.66 -5.45
C GLY A 67 9.83 -2.60 -6.28
N PRO A 68 10.92 -2.10 -6.91
CA PRO A 68 11.91 -2.95 -7.59
C PRO A 68 12.53 -4.04 -6.70
N ASP A 69 12.88 -3.72 -5.46
CA ASP A 69 13.52 -4.68 -4.56
C ASP A 69 12.55 -5.76 -4.08
N LEU A 70 11.27 -5.40 -3.86
CA LEU A 70 10.21 -6.36 -3.59
C LEU A 70 10.09 -7.39 -4.71
N VAL A 71 10.05 -6.94 -5.97
CA VAL A 71 9.97 -7.83 -7.13
C VAL A 71 11.21 -8.74 -7.24
N ARG A 72 12.41 -8.19 -7.00
CA ARG A 72 13.65 -8.99 -6.98
C ARG A 72 13.60 -10.06 -5.89
N ALA A 73 13.12 -9.72 -4.70
CA ALA A 73 12.95 -10.67 -3.60
C ALA A 73 11.96 -11.79 -3.98
N CYS A 74 10.85 -11.47 -4.67
CA CYS A 74 9.92 -12.48 -5.18
C CYS A 74 10.56 -13.42 -6.21
N VAL A 75 11.36 -12.89 -7.14
CA VAL A 75 12.06 -13.74 -8.12
C VAL A 75 13.11 -14.62 -7.45
N GLN A 76 13.92 -14.04 -6.56
CA GLN A 76 15.07 -14.75 -5.98
C GLN A 76 14.67 -15.72 -4.87
N GLN A 77 13.74 -15.34 -4.00
CA GLN A 77 13.38 -16.11 -2.80
C GLN A 77 12.10 -16.91 -2.97
N LEU A 78 11.07 -16.33 -3.60
CA LEU A 78 9.83 -17.05 -3.91
C LEU A 78 9.92 -17.85 -5.22
N ARG A 79 11.06 -17.78 -5.93
CA ARG A 79 11.31 -18.47 -7.21
C ARG A 79 10.25 -18.21 -8.27
N VAL A 80 9.69 -17.00 -8.27
CA VAL A 80 8.76 -16.55 -9.31
C VAL A 80 9.49 -16.56 -10.66
N PRO A 81 8.87 -17.07 -11.75
CA PRO A 81 9.49 -17.08 -13.07
C PRO A 81 10.00 -15.69 -13.46
N TYR A 82 11.29 -15.58 -13.82
CA TYR A 82 11.92 -14.29 -14.08
C TYR A 82 11.23 -13.49 -15.19
N ARG A 83 10.55 -14.17 -16.14
CA ARG A 83 9.75 -13.52 -17.18
C ARG A 83 8.64 -12.65 -16.59
N ILE A 84 7.97 -13.12 -15.54
CA ILE A 84 6.91 -12.40 -14.82
C ILE A 84 7.51 -11.36 -13.87
N GLY A 85 8.60 -11.70 -13.18
CA GLY A 85 9.27 -10.74 -12.31
C GLY A 85 9.79 -9.52 -13.07
N TYR A 86 10.42 -9.73 -14.22
CA TYR A 86 10.98 -8.61 -15.00
C TYR A 86 9.93 -7.75 -15.67
N THR A 87 8.74 -8.27 -16.01
CA THR A 87 7.63 -7.42 -16.48
C THR A 87 7.14 -6.51 -15.37
N ALA A 88 7.02 -7.00 -14.13
CA ALA A 88 6.72 -6.16 -12.97
C ALA A 88 7.82 -5.11 -12.72
N LEU A 89 9.09 -5.48 -12.82
CA LEU A 89 10.21 -4.55 -12.69
C LEU A 89 10.19 -3.46 -13.78
N ALA A 90 9.86 -3.84 -15.02
CA ALA A 90 9.69 -2.91 -16.12
C ALA A 90 8.52 -1.95 -15.86
N ALA A 91 7.38 -2.46 -15.38
CA ALA A 91 6.23 -1.64 -15.01
C ALA A 91 6.60 -0.56 -13.98
N PHE A 92 7.31 -0.91 -12.90
CA PHE A 92 7.79 0.07 -11.92
C PHE A 92 8.67 1.17 -12.53
N ARG A 93 9.45 0.84 -13.56
CA ARG A 93 10.29 1.82 -14.28
C ARG A 93 9.50 2.67 -15.28
N PHE A 94 8.39 2.15 -15.82
CA PHE A 94 7.55 2.87 -16.77
C PHE A 94 6.62 3.88 -16.10
N VAL A 95 6.21 3.67 -14.84
CA VAL A 95 5.37 4.61 -14.08
C VAL A 95 5.89 6.06 -14.12
N PRO A 96 7.14 6.36 -13.71
CA PRO A 96 7.63 7.75 -13.74
C PRO A 96 7.70 8.31 -15.17
N ARG A 97 8.03 7.46 -16.15
CA ARG A 97 8.07 7.84 -17.57
C ARG A 97 6.69 8.26 -18.08
N PHE A 98 5.65 7.48 -17.81
CA PHE A 98 4.29 7.81 -18.23
C PHE A 98 3.74 9.04 -17.49
N GLY A 99 4.18 9.28 -16.26
CA GLY A 99 3.91 10.54 -15.56
C GLY A 99 4.43 11.76 -16.34
N HIS A 100 5.67 11.69 -16.82
CA HIS A 100 6.26 12.74 -17.64
C HIS A 100 5.59 12.88 -19.01
N GLU A 101 5.26 11.77 -19.67
CA GLU A 101 4.55 11.77 -20.96
C GLU A 101 3.13 12.36 -20.84
N LEU A 102 2.43 12.05 -19.75
CA LEU A 102 1.14 12.67 -19.42
C LEU A 102 1.27 14.18 -19.24
N GLU A 103 2.34 14.65 -18.59
CA GLU A 103 2.59 16.08 -18.43
C GLU A 103 2.80 16.77 -19.79
N ILE A 104 3.63 16.20 -20.66
CA ILE A 104 3.83 16.70 -22.04
C ILE A 104 2.51 16.76 -22.80
N ILE A 105 1.69 15.70 -22.74
CA ILE A 105 0.37 15.65 -23.38
C ILE A 105 -0.52 16.79 -22.85
N ARG A 106 -0.56 16.99 -21.53
CA ARG A 106 -1.33 18.08 -20.91
C ARG A 106 -0.86 19.45 -21.39
N GLN A 107 0.45 19.67 -21.50
CA GLN A 107 1.00 20.93 -22.02
C GLN A 107 0.64 21.15 -23.50
N ALA A 108 0.77 20.13 -24.33
CA ALA A 108 0.41 20.20 -25.75
C ALA A 108 -1.07 20.53 -25.95
N HIS A 109 -1.97 19.89 -25.18
CA HIS A 109 -3.39 20.21 -25.21
C HIS A 109 -3.70 21.63 -24.73
N ARG A 110 -2.96 22.15 -23.75
CA ARG A 110 -3.09 23.53 -23.28
C ARG A 110 -2.73 24.54 -24.37
N VAL A 111 -1.63 24.31 -25.09
CA VAL A 111 -1.21 25.15 -26.23
C VAL A 111 -2.22 25.10 -27.37
N ARG A 112 -2.82 23.94 -27.64
CA ARG A 112 -3.87 23.76 -28.67
C ARG A 112 -5.24 24.35 -28.28
N GLY A 113 -5.33 25.05 -27.15
CA GLY A 113 -6.57 25.69 -26.73
C GLY A 113 -7.66 24.72 -26.29
N ALA A 114 -7.32 23.54 -25.76
CA ALA A 114 -8.29 22.53 -25.31
C ALA A 114 -9.03 22.95 -24.00
N HIS A 115 -9.69 24.11 -24.00
CA HIS A 115 -10.57 24.57 -22.92
C HIS A 115 -11.96 23.96 -23.08
N ARG A 116 -12.08 22.66 -22.76
CA ARG A 116 -13.39 22.01 -22.61
C ARG A 116 -14.02 22.48 -21.31
N GLY A 117 -14.66 23.66 -21.30
CA GLY A 117 -15.59 24.16 -20.27
C GLY A 117 -15.19 24.00 -18.79
N ARG A 118 -16.09 24.42 -17.89
CA ARG A 118 -15.99 24.18 -16.44
C ARG A 118 -17.02 23.12 -16.04
N GLY A 119 -16.67 22.22 -15.12
CA GLY A 119 -17.57 21.19 -14.58
C GLY A 119 -17.03 19.75 -14.64
N PRO A 120 -17.67 18.81 -13.93
CA PRO A 120 -17.22 17.43 -13.77
C PRO A 120 -17.24 16.63 -15.09
N ILE A 121 -18.30 16.78 -15.89
CA ILE A 121 -18.44 16.12 -17.20
C ILE A 121 -17.35 16.59 -18.17
N ALA A 122 -17.05 17.89 -18.14
CA ALA A 122 -16.02 18.48 -18.98
C ALA A 122 -14.62 18.01 -18.57
N SER A 123 -14.39 17.78 -17.28
CA SER A 123 -13.16 17.16 -16.75
C SER A 123 -12.97 15.73 -17.24
N LEU A 124 -14.02 14.91 -17.17
CA LEU A 124 -13.98 13.52 -17.65
C LEU A 124 -13.64 13.46 -19.14
N ARG A 125 -14.24 14.34 -19.95
CA ARG A 125 -13.96 14.43 -21.39
C ARG A 125 -12.53 14.89 -21.70
N ARG A 126 -11.91 15.70 -20.82
CA ARG A 126 -10.48 16.05 -20.93
C ARG A 126 -9.59 14.84 -20.63
N TRP A 127 -9.88 14.12 -19.55
CA TRP A 127 -9.15 12.89 -19.20
C TRP A 127 -9.21 11.85 -20.32
N ALA A 128 -10.40 11.61 -20.90
CA ALA A 128 -10.55 10.73 -22.04
C ALA A 128 -9.65 11.13 -23.23
N SER A 129 -9.49 12.44 -23.49
CA SER A 129 -8.62 12.92 -24.56
C SER A 129 -7.13 12.79 -24.30
N TYR A 130 -6.69 12.72 -23.03
CA TYR A 130 -5.29 12.44 -22.69
C TYR A 130 -4.99 10.95 -22.72
N LEU A 131 -5.99 10.12 -22.44
CA LEU A 131 -5.84 8.66 -22.35
C LEU A 131 -5.44 8.05 -23.70
N VAL A 132 -6.10 8.44 -24.80
CA VAL A 132 -5.81 7.90 -26.14
C VAL A 132 -4.35 8.11 -26.56
N PRO A 133 -3.78 9.34 -26.55
CA PRO A 133 -2.38 9.54 -26.91
C PRO A 133 -1.41 8.87 -25.93
N LEU A 134 -1.73 8.84 -24.63
CA LEU A 134 -0.89 8.19 -23.62
C LEU A 134 -0.83 6.67 -23.84
N LEU A 135 -1.98 6.03 -24.10
CA LEU A 135 -2.04 4.60 -24.41
C LEU A 135 -1.30 4.27 -25.71
N ALA A 136 -1.48 5.09 -26.75
CA ALA A 136 -0.73 4.91 -28.00
C ALA A 136 0.79 5.05 -27.77
N GLY A 137 1.22 5.99 -26.93
CA GLY A 137 2.61 6.13 -26.49
C GLY A 137 3.12 4.92 -25.71
N ALA A 138 2.32 4.42 -24.78
CA ALA A 138 2.61 3.23 -23.99
C ALA A 138 2.77 1.97 -24.83
N ILE A 139 1.88 1.73 -25.80
CA ILE A 139 1.95 0.59 -26.72
C ILE A 139 3.24 0.65 -27.55
N ARG A 140 3.54 1.80 -28.18
CA ARG A 140 4.79 2.00 -28.94
C ARG A 140 6.03 1.86 -28.07
N HIS A 141 5.95 2.22 -26.79
CA HIS A 141 7.05 2.02 -25.86
C HIS A 141 7.24 0.54 -25.53
N ALA A 142 6.15 -0.16 -25.22
CA ALA A 142 6.17 -1.59 -24.91
C ALA A 142 6.72 -2.42 -26.08
N GLU A 143 6.28 -2.14 -27.31
CA GLU A 143 6.77 -2.81 -28.53
C GLU A 143 8.29 -2.62 -28.71
N ARG A 144 8.78 -1.38 -28.57
CA ARG A 144 10.22 -1.09 -28.64
C ARG A 144 11.01 -1.82 -27.55
N VAL A 145 10.46 -1.91 -26.34
CA VAL A 145 11.11 -2.65 -25.25
C VAL A 145 11.10 -4.15 -25.52
N ALA A 146 10.00 -4.70 -26.03
CA ALA A 146 9.91 -6.12 -26.40
C ALA A 146 10.94 -6.48 -27.47
N LEU A 147 11.01 -5.73 -28.57
CA LEU A 147 12.01 -5.93 -29.63
C LEU A 147 13.46 -5.80 -29.09
N ALA A 148 13.70 -4.86 -28.18
CA ALA A 148 15.01 -4.71 -27.53
C ALA A 148 15.32 -5.85 -26.55
N MET A 149 14.32 -6.49 -25.96
CA MET A 149 14.48 -7.65 -25.09
C MET A 149 14.73 -8.92 -25.91
N ASP A 150 14.01 -9.11 -27.01
CA ASP A 150 14.19 -10.23 -27.94
C ASP A 150 15.59 -10.19 -28.60
N SER A 151 16.06 -9.02 -29.02
CA SER A 151 17.43 -8.88 -29.57
C SER A 151 18.54 -9.15 -28.55
N ARG A 152 18.22 -9.11 -27.24
CA ARG A 152 19.13 -9.49 -26.14
C ARG A 152 18.91 -10.92 -25.67
N ALA A 153 18.18 -11.73 -26.44
CA ALA A 153 17.85 -13.12 -26.12
C ALA A 153 17.17 -13.28 -24.75
N PHE A 154 16.37 -12.29 -24.32
CA PHE A 154 15.59 -12.42 -23.09
C PHE A 154 14.61 -13.59 -23.23
N GLY A 155 14.65 -14.55 -22.31
CA GLY A 155 13.86 -15.76 -22.44
C GLY A 155 14.60 -16.97 -23.00
N ALA A 156 15.80 -16.82 -23.56
CA ALA A 156 16.47 -17.94 -24.24
C ALA A 156 16.81 -19.13 -23.31
N TYR A 157 16.99 -18.86 -22.01
CA TYR A 157 17.34 -19.88 -21.02
C TYR A 157 16.27 -19.99 -19.91
N PRO A 158 16.10 -21.18 -19.29
CA PRO A 158 15.22 -21.36 -18.13
C PRO A 158 15.65 -20.52 -16.92
N ASP A 159 16.96 -20.38 -16.72
CA ASP A 159 17.56 -19.66 -15.61
C ASP A 159 18.33 -18.43 -16.08
N ARG A 160 18.41 -17.42 -15.20
CA ARG A 160 19.11 -16.16 -15.46
C ARG A 160 20.00 -15.81 -14.28
N THR A 161 21.21 -15.33 -14.56
CA THR A 161 22.08 -14.71 -13.57
C THR A 161 21.58 -13.30 -13.21
N GLU A 162 21.31 -13.07 -11.93
CA GLU A 162 20.84 -11.78 -11.40
C GLU A 162 22.01 -10.85 -11.05
N ARG A 163 22.00 -9.62 -11.58
CA ARG A 163 23.05 -8.61 -11.27
C ARG A 163 22.93 -8.05 -9.85
N HIS A 164 21.71 -7.86 -9.36
CA HIS A 164 21.46 -7.33 -8.02
C HIS A 164 20.85 -8.42 -7.17
N LEU A 165 21.61 -8.86 -6.17
CA LEU A 165 21.20 -9.90 -5.24
C LEU A 165 20.49 -9.26 -4.03
N VAL A 166 19.40 -9.88 -3.62
CA VAL A 166 18.68 -9.59 -2.37
C VAL A 166 18.89 -10.80 -1.46
N PRO A 167 20.07 -10.91 -0.81
CA PRO A 167 20.42 -12.11 -0.05
C PRO A 167 19.52 -12.21 1.18
N PHE A 168 18.97 -13.40 1.40
CA PHE A 168 18.29 -13.74 2.63
C PHE A 168 19.33 -14.01 3.71
N ARG A 169 19.40 -13.12 4.71
CA ARG A 169 20.43 -13.15 5.75
C ARG A 169 19.89 -13.85 7.01
N ALA A 170 20.79 -14.34 7.85
CA ALA A 170 20.43 -14.95 9.14
C ALA A 170 19.57 -14.02 10.02
N ARG A 171 19.80 -12.70 9.96
CA ARG A 171 18.99 -11.71 10.66
C ARG A 171 17.51 -11.73 10.23
N ASP A 172 17.23 -12.07 8.98
CA ASP A 172 15.87 -12.09 8.43
C ASP A 172 15.13 -13.33 8.97
N VAL A 173 15.83 -14.47 9.11
CA VAL A 173 15.33 -15.67 9.78
C VAL A 173 15.04 -15.39 11.25
N VAL A 174 15.97 -14.77 11.96
CA VAL A 174 15.80 -14.41 13.39
C VAL A 174 14.60 -13.48 13.57
N PHE A 175 14.45 -12.48 12.70
CA PHE A 175 13.31 -11.57 12.74
C PHE A 175 11.98 -12.30 12.53
N ILE A 176 11.88 -13.16 11.51
CA ILE A 176 10.66 -13.93 11.23
C ILE A 176 10.34 -14.88 12.39
N ALA A 177 11.34 -15.60 12.91
CA ALA A 177 11.16 -16.51 14.03
C ALA A 177 10.72 -15.78 15.30
N ALA A 178 11.36 -14.65 15.63
CA ALA A 178 11.00 -13.83 16.78
C ALA A 178 9.59 -13.25 16.65
N PHE A 179 9.19 -12.81 15.46
CA PHE A 179 7.84 -12.31 15.17
C PHE A 179 6.78 -13.39 15.43
N TRP A 180 6.96 -14.58 14.85
CA TRP A 180 6.02 -15.69 15.04
C TRP A 180 5.98 -16.18 16.49
N LEU A 181 7.13 -16.24 17.15
CA LEU A 181 7.22 -16.66 18.55
C LEU A 181 6.53 -15.65 19.48
N ALA A 182 6.75 -14.35 19.27
CA ALA A 182 6.05 -13.31 20.02
C ALA A 182 4.54 -13.33 19.78
N SER A 183 4.09 -13.53 18.54
CA SER A 183 2.66 -13.67 18.21
C SER A 183 2.05 -14.91 18.84
N ALA A 184 2.74 -16.05 18.84
CA ALA A 184 2.27 -17.29 19.45
C ALA A 184 2.21 -17.19 20.98
N ALA A 185 3.21 -16.56 21.61
CA ALA A 185 3.22 -16.29 23.04
C ALA A 185 2.05 -15.37 23.46
N LEU A 186 1.82 -14.28 22.71
CA LEU A 186 0.66 -13.41 22.92
C LEU A 186 -0.65 -14.19 22.78
N PHE A 187 -0.79 -14.99 21.72
CA PHE A 187 -1.99 -15.79 21.51
C PHE A 187 -2.24 -16.77 22.68
N ALA A 188 -1.20 -17.48 23.14
CA ALA A 188 -1.32 -18.42 24.26
C ALA A 188 -1.63 -17.75 25.61
N LEU A 189 -1.11 -16.54 25.85
CA LEU A 189 -1.36 -15.78 27.08
C LEU A 189 -2.78 -15.20 27.14
N PHE A 190 -3.32 -14.75 26.00
CA PHE A 190 -4.63 -14.08 25.94
C PHE A 190 -5.78 -15.02 25.58
N PHE A 191 -5.51 -16.13 24.91
CA PHE A 191 -6.46 -17.23 24.70
C PHE A 191 -5.98 -18.50 25.40
N PRO A 192 -5.88 -18.50 26.75
CA PRO A 192 -5.88 -19.75 27.48
C PRO A 192 -7.30 -20.30 27.36
N TRP A 193 -7.45 -21.39 26.62
CA TRP A 193 -8.67 -22.21 26.60
C TRP A 193 -9.23 -22.42 28.01
#